data_AF-A0A2E7FKP6-F1
#
_entry.id   AF-A0A2E7FKP6-F1
#
_cell.length_a   1.000
_cell.length_b   1.000
_cell.length_c   1.000
_cell.angle_alpha   90.00
_cell.angle_beta   90.00
_cell.angle_gamma   90.00
#
_symmetry.space_group_name_H-M   'P 1'
#
loop_
_entity.id
_entity.type
_entity.pdbx_description
1 polymer ?
#
loop_
_entity_poly.entity_id
_entity_poly.type
_entity_poly.pdbx_seq_one_letter_code
_entity_poly.pdbx_strand_id
1 'polypeptide(L)'
;MENTSINSPQERLKRLVYKSIYIAAFVFFALKIYQHHHYNYGYSQLPLFNHDFQERSIELLKETPHYTHEDGYDGQFYAQLALKPLARGTEIETALDNYTYRARRILFSWTAWCLGLGQPSWILQAYSFQNAIFWFLTAILLIRWLPPINAQNTFRYIACFFTLGLVNSFSRALLDGPSLFLIVMAAFLIETRRSWLGAATLGLAGLGKETNLIAVVTLLGPGKLRSNLNSQFILKTAIAILPFVLWFAYVISSSQFGNSENIGTRNFTLPFVGAFETFLTIIKVAGDKGFPPGTFLTLATLGSLLVQGIYLLARPKNSVWSRIGIVFAILMLVLGPAVWEGLQAVPRVLLPMTIAFNILFSRKLFLIPILVFANTLTFVGISSFEPKLIEERFEMVDESNLAYDPSTNEYSYLEFTNGWSINEGKKSRYWRWSQGDSVAEFFVPRNQSIEVELSFTPKTISPRDIILEVNGEHIWQAENEQLYGDVYKIPLILIPGNNTLRFYSPTPPEKIGSDPRPLSFALVDYNFRLIRTIPESE
;
A
#
# COMPACT_ATOMS: atom_id res chain seq x y z
N MET A 1 40.14 -21.40 22.51
CA MET A 1 39.43 -21.69 23.78
C MET A 1 38.05 -21.06 23.69
N GLU A 2 37.14 -21.79 23.05
CA GLU A 2 35.73 -21.42 22.87
C GLU A 2 34.97 -21.74 24.15
N ASN A 3 34.48 -20.71 24.81
CA ASN A 3 33.60 -20.85 25.96
C ASN A 3 32.17 -21.10 25.44
N THR A 4 31.91 -22.31 24.95
CA THR A 4 30.55 -22.77 24.59
C THR A 4 29.76 -22.93 25.89
N SER A 5 29.15 -21.83 26.37
CA SER A 5 28.17 -21.92 27.44
C SER A 5 26.99 -22.77 26.94
N ILE A 6 26.87 -23.95 27.53
CA ILE A 6 25.78 -24.88 27.27
C ILE A 6 24.51 -24.22 27.81
N ASN A 7 23.78 -23.50 26.95
CA ASN A 7 22.48 -22.93 27.31
C ASN A 7 21.59 -24.04 27.87
N SER A 8 20.96 -23.79 29.04
CA SER A 8 20.02 -24.73 29.65
C SER A 8 18.91 -25.11 28.66
N PRO A 9 18.30 -26.31 28.78
CA PRO A 9 17.20 -26.71 27.89
C PRO A 9 16.07 -25.68 27.81
N GLN A 10 15.76 -25.01 28.92
CA GLN A 10 14.77 -23.93 28.99
C GLN A 10 15.17 -22.69 28.16
N GLU A 11 16.44 -22.28 28.20
CA GLU A 11 16.92 -21.14 27.40
C GLU A 11 16.98 -21.46 25.90
N ARG A 12 17.27 -22.72 25.55
CA ARG A 12 17.16 -23.19 24.15
C ARG A 12 15.71 -23.13 23.66
N LEU A 13 14.77 -23.60 24.47
CA LEU A 13 13.34 -23.58 24.14
C LEU A 13 12.83 -22.14 23.96
N LYS A 14 13.15 -21.21 24.87
CA LYS A 14 12.79 -19.79 24.74
C LYS A 14 13.33 -19.18 23.43
N ARG A 15 14.59 -19.44 23.09
CA ARG A 15 15.18 -18.96 21.83
C ARG A 15 14.49 -19.55 20.60
N LEU A 16 14.08 -20.81 20.65
CA LEU A 16 13.29 -21.43 19.58
C LEU A 16 11.94 -20.73 19.43
N VAL A 17 11.23 -20.45 20.53
CA VAL A 17 9.96 -19.71 20.49
C VAL A 17 10.11 -18.34 19.82
N TYR A 18 11.11 -17.54 20.20
CA TYR A 18 11.32 -16.23 19.58
C TYR A 18 11.69 -16.33 18.10
N LYS A 19 12.50 -17.32 17.70
CA LYS A 19 12.77 -17.59 16.28
C LYS A 19 11.51 -17.96 15.52
N SER A 20 10.64 -18.81 16.10
CA SER A 20 9.37 -19.19 15.50
C SER A 20 8.45 -17.97 15.30
N ILE A 21 8.44 -17.00 16.21
CA ILE A 21 7.67 -15.76 16.04
C ILE A 21 8.19 -14.94 14.84
N TYR A 22 9.51 -14.85 14.64
CA TYR A 22 10.07 -14.14 13.49
C TYR A 22 9.72 -14.85 12.18
N ILE A 23 9.81 -16.19 12.16
CA ILE A 23 9.41 -16.99 10.99
C ILE A 23 7.92 -16.79 10.71
N ALA A 24 7.06 -16.87 11.73
CA ALA A 24 5.63 -16.63 11.59
C ALA A 24 5.34 -15.22 11.05
N ALA A 25 6.08 -14.20 11.47
CA ALA A 25 5.98 -12.85 10.94
C ALA A 25 6.36 -12.79 9.44
N PHE A 26 7.42 -13.48 9.02
CA PHE A 26 7.79 -13.58 7.60
C PHE A 26 6.75 -14.32 6.78
N VAL A 27 6.20 -15.43 7.30
CA VAL A 27 5.14 -16.20 6.63
C VAL A 27 3.88 -15.35 6.50
N PHE A 28 3.45 -14.69 7.58
CA PHE A 28 2.33 -13.76 7.57
C PHE A 28 2.54 -12.66 6.53
N PHE A 29 3.72 -12.03 6.53
CA PHE A 29 4.09 -11.03 5.53
C PHE A 29 3.98 -11.57 4.10
N ALA A 30 4.60 -12.72 3.80
CA ALA A 30 4.57 -13.31 2.46
C ALA A 30 3.15 -13.65 2.01
N LEU A 31 2.32 -14.18 2.91
CA LEU A 31 0.90 -14.46 2.65
C LEU A 31 0.13 -13.16 2.35
N LYS A 32 0.34 -12.09 3.13
CA LYS A 32 -0.29 -10.79 2.88
C LYS A 32 0.14 -10.19 1.56
N ILE A 33 1.43 -10.25 1.21
CA ILE A 33 1.93 -9.81 -0.10
C ILE A 33 1.24 -10.59 -1.21
N TYR A 34 1.20 -11.93 -1.14
CA TYR A 34 0.52 -12.77 -2.12
C TYR A 34 -0.98 -12.44 -2.25
N GLN A 35 -1.65 -12.10 -1.14
CA GLN A 35 -3.06 -11.69 -1.16
C GLN A 35 -3.31 -10.36 -1.91
N HIS A 36 -2.30 -9.51 -2.06
CA HIS A 36 -2.38 -8.29 -2.88
C HIS A 36 -2.09 -8.55 -4.37
N HIS A 37 -1.94 -9.81 -4.79
CA HIS A 37 -1.84 -10.14 -6.21
C HIS A 37 -3.24 -10.18 -6.85
N HIS A 38 -3.49 -9.28 -7.78
CA HIS A 38 -4.67 -9.30 -8.65
C HIS A 38 -4.52 -10.41 -9.70
N TYR A 39 -5.60 -11.13 -10.01
CA TYR A 39 -5.55 -12.24 -10.97
C TYR A 39 -5.15 -11.77 -12.38
N ASN A 40 -5.87 -10.78 -12.94
CA ASN A 40 -5.59 -10.24 -14.28
C ASN A 40 -4.41 -9.25 -14.34
N TYR A 41 -4.28 -8.38 -13.33
CA TYR A 41 -3.34 -7.25 -13.37
C TYR A 41 -2.11 -7.42 -12.46
N GLY A 42 -1.95 -8.58 -11.82
CA GLY A 42 -0.84 -8.82 -10.89
C GLY A 42 -0.79 -7.78 -9.77
N TYR A 43 0.35 -7.11 -9.61
CA TYR A 43 0.54 -6.08 -8.59
C TYR A 43 0.29 -4.66 -9.08
N SER A 44 -0.12 -4.43 -10.34
CA SER A 44 -0.32 -3.08 -10.87
C SER A 44 -1.51 -2.33 -10.28
N GLN A 45 -2.25 -2.94 -9.34
CA GLN A 45 -3.21 -2.24 -8.49
C GLN A 45 -2.55 -1.39 -7.39
N LEU A 46 -1.32 -1.72 -6.98
CA LEU A 46 -0.63 -1.05 -5.86
C LEU A 46 -0.30 0.42 -6.14
N PRO A 47 0.07 0.87 -7.35
CA PRO A 47 0.33 2.29 -7.61
C PRO A 47 -0.90 3.21 -7.47
N LEU A 48 -2.12 2.66 -7.43
CA LEU A 48 -3.39 3.40 -7.39
C LEU A 48 -3.49 4.41 -8.56
N PHE A 49 -3.53 3.90 -9.79
CA PHE A 49 -3.84 4.68 -10.98
C PHE A 49 -5.28 5.17 -10.90
N ASN A 50 -5.52 6.47 -11.09
CA ASN A 50 -6.86 7.04 -11.05
C ASN A 50 -7.46 7.13 -12.47
N HIS A 51 -8.76 6.85 -12.56
CA HIS A 51 -9.52 6.89 -13.82
C HIS A 51 -9.50 8.28 -14.51
N ASP A 52 -9.72 9.37 -13.78
CA ASP A 52 -9.64 10.76 -14.25
C ASP A 52 -8.24 11.12 -14.80
N PHE A 53 -7.21 10.42 -14.33
CA PHE A 53 -5.82 10.64 -14.74
C PHE A 53 -5.44 9.81 -15.98
N GLN A 54 -6.34 8.98 -16.50
CA GLN A 54 -6.06 8.10 -17.62
C GLN A 54 -5.83 8.86 -18.93
N GLU A 55 -6.66 9.85 -19.24
CA GLU A 55 -6.56 10.60 -20.51
C GLU A 55 -5.22 11.35 -20.65
N ARG A 56 -4.75 11.92 -19.54
CA ARG A 56 -3.49 12.66 -19.43
C ARG A 56 -2.27 11.75 -19.27
N SER A 57 -2.44 10.45 -19.06
CA SER A 57 -1.32 9.53 -18.89
C SER A 57 -0.51 9.37 -20.17
N ILE A 58 0.74 8.92 -20.04
CA ILE A 58 1.59 8.60 -21.19
C ILE A 58 0.95 7.49 -22.05
N GLU A 59 1.16 7.54 -23.36
CA GLU A 59 0.55 6.60 -24.32
C GLU A 59 0.92 5.15 -24.01
N LEU A 60 2.18 4.94 -23.65
CA LEU A 60 2.68 3.62 -23.28
C LEU A 60 1.95 3.02 -22.07
N LEU A 61 1.46 3.84 -21.13
CA LEU A 61 0.67 3.35 -20.00
C LEU A 61 -0.74 2.96 -20.44
N LYS A 62 -1.36 3.74 -21.33
CA LYS A 62 -2.70 3.46 -21.87
C LYS A 62 -2.74 2.12 -22.60
N GLU A 63 -1.69 1.81 -23.35
CA GLU A 63 -1.55 0.53 -24.07
C GLU A 63 -1.17 -0.65 -23.17
N THR A 64 -0.68 -0.39 -21.95
CA THR A 64 -0.22 -1.45 -21.04
C THR A 64 -1.34 -1.87 -20.09
N PRO A 65 -1.71 -3.16 -19.99
CA PRO A 65 -2.74 -3.61 -19.05
C PRO A 65 -2.40 -3.26 -17.60
N HIS A 66 -3.29 -2.50 -16.94
CA HIS A 66 -3.18 -2.13 -15.53
C HIS A 66 -4.57 -1.90 -14.91
N TYR A 67 -4.62 -1.80 -13.58
CA TYR A 67 -5.85 -1.62 -12.83
C TYR A 67 -6.00 -0.14 -12.45
N THR A 68 -7.18 0.43 -12.66
CA THR A 68 -7.54 1.81 -12.30
C THR A 68 -8.52 1.83 -11.13
N HIS A 69 -8.45 2.89 -10.32
CA HIS A 69 -9.27 3.14 -9.14
C HIS A 69 -10.05 4.45 -9.32
N GLU A 70 -11.14 4.62 -8.57
CA GLU A 70 -11.79 5.93 -8.42
C GLU A 70 -10.80 6.97 -7.87
N ASP A 71 -10.09 6.63 -6.79
CA ASP A 71 -9.10 7.49 -6.15
C ASP A 71 -7.67 7.23 -6.62
N GLY A 72 -6.88 8.30 -6.71
CA GLY A 72 -5.47 8.26 -7.11
C GLY A 72 -4.49 8.43 -5.96
N TYR A 73 -3.27 7.96 -6.16
CA TYR A 73 -2.17 8.31 -5.26
C TYR A 73 -0.84 8.49 -5.97
N ASP A 74 0.17 8.94 -5.24
CA ASP A 74 1.50 9.28 -5.75
C ASP A 74 2.21 8.14 -6.53
N GLY A 75 1.90 6.87 -6.25
CA GLY A 75 2.53 5.71 -6.88
C GLY A 75 2.36 5.69 -8.41
N GLN A 76 1.21 6.12 -8.91
CA GLN A 76 0.89 6.15 -10.33
C GLN A 76 1.86 7.02 -11.15
N PHE A 77 2.33 8.14 -10.58
CA PHE A 77 3.24 9.07 -11.24
C PHE A 77 4.64 8.49 -11.38
N TYR A 78 5.11 7.81 -10.34
CA TYR A 78 6.41 7.17 -10.35
C TYR A 78 6.44 5.90 -11.21
N ALA A 79 5.30 5.20 -11.35
CA ALA A 79 5.14 4.11 -12.30
C ALA A 79 5.25 4.61 -13.76
N GLN A 80 4.64 5.76 -14.09
CA GLN A 80 4.81 6.40 -15.40
C GLN A 80 6.26 6.82 -15.66
N LEU A 81 6.96 7.34 -14.64
CA LEU A 81 8.40 7.60 -14.73
C LEU A 81 9.23 6.33 -14.95
N ALA A 82 8.77 5.16 -14.50
CA ALA A 82 9.45 3.89 -14.77
C ALA A 82 9.31 3.49 -16.25
N LEU A 83 8.16 3.77 -16.87
CA LEU A 83 7.94 3.56 -18.30
C LEU A 83 8.71 4.59 -19.17
N LYS A 84 8.93 5.80 -18.66
CA LYS A 84 9.72 6.87 -19.32
C LYS A 84 10.90 7.31 -18.44
N PRO A 85 11.96 6.49 -18.30
CA PRO A 85 13.04 6.67 -17.31
C PRO A 85 13.94 7.89 -17.55
N LEU A 86 13.96 8.44 -18.76
CA LEU A 86 14.66 9.68 -19.07
C LEU A 86 13.92 10.90 -18.51
N ALA A 87 12.66 10.74 -18.08
CA ALA A 87 11.82 11.81 -17.57
C ALA A 87 11.85 13.06 -18.45
N ARG A 88 11.85 12.90 -19.78
CA ARG A 88 11.99 14.02 -20.73
C ARG A 88 10.92 13.96 -21.80
N GLY A 89 10.41 15.13 -22.18
CA GLY A 89 9.42 15.29 -23.24
C GLY A 89 8.10 15.83 -22.70
N THR A 90 7.32 16.47 -23.57
CA THR A 90 6.04 17.09 -23.21
C THR A 90 5.06 16.08 -22.64
N GLU A 91 5.00 14.88 -23.22
CA GLU A 91 4.11 13.79 -22.82
C GLU A 91 4.21 13.43 -21.32
N ILE A 92 5.42 13.19 -20.81
CA ILE A 92 5.62 12.85 -19.39
C ILE A 92 5.46 14.09 -18.50
N GLU A 93 5.81 15.28 -19.00
CA GLU A 93 5.66 16.52 -18.23
C GLU A 93 4.19 16.87 -17.98
N THR A 94 3.31 16.60 -18.95
CA THR A 94 1.86 16.78 -18.81
C THR A 94 1.17 15.67 -18.02
N ALA A 95 1.72 14.44 -18.04
CA ALA A 95 1.11 13.31 -17.36
C ALA A 95 1.24 13.38 -15.82
N LEU A 96 2.36 13.94 -15.35
CA LEU A 96 2.64 14.08 -13.92
C LEU A 96 1.89 15.27 -13.32
N ASP A 97 1.41 15.11 -12.09
CA ASP A 97 0.77 16.19 -11.33
C ASP A 97 1.72 17.37 -11.03
N ASN A 98 2.98 17.04 -10.76
CA ASN A 98 4.05 18.00 -10.58
C ASN A 98 5.36 17.41 -11.08
N TYR A 99 5.68 17.69 -12.35
CA TYR A 99 6.85 17.14 -13.02
C TYR A 99 8.14 17.29 -12.19
N THR A 100 8.52 18.50 -11.80
CA THR A 100 9.80 18.76 -11.10
C THR A 100 9.85 18.07 -9.72
N TYR A 101 8.72 18.03 -9.00
CA TYR A 101 8.63 17.36 -7.70
C TYR A 101 8.71 15.83 -7.81
N ARG A 102 8.10 15.23 -8.85
CA ARG A 102 8.08 13.78 -9.06
C ARG A 102 9.37 13.28 -9.70
N ALA A 103 9.78 13.89 -10.81
CA ALA A 103 10.91 13.46 -11.62
C ALA A 103 12.25 13.49 -10.85
N ARG A 104 12.42 14.38 -9.86
CA ARG A 104 13.64 14.40 -9.02
C ARG A 104 13.85 13.14 -8.18
N ARG A 105 12.84 12.29 -8.01
CA ARG A 105 12.85 11.05 -7.22
C ARG A 105 12.86 9.80 -8.12
N ILE A 106 13.91 9.64 -8.91
CA ILE A 106 13.93 8.70 -10.04
C ILE A 106 14.41 7.29 -9.71
N LEU A 107 15.15 7.07 -8.61
CA LEU A 107 15.92 5.83 -8.41
C LEU A 107 15.08 4.56 -8.59
N PHE A 108 13.89 4.53 -7.97
CA PHE A 108 13.06 3.34 -7.99
C PHE A 108 12.29 3.15 -9.30
N SER A 109 12.12 4.22 -10.08
CA SER A 109 11.64 4.14 -11.46
C SER A 109 12.71 3.52 -12.36
N TRP A 110 13.99 3.90 -12.19
CA TRP A 110 15.10 3.27 -12.91
C TRP A 110 15.30 1.79 -12.56
N THR A 111 15.21 1.41 -11.30
CA THR A 111 15.33 -0.01 -10.94
C THR A 111 14.21 -0.84 -11.55
N ALA A 112 12.97 -0.33 -11.56
CA ALA A 112 11.85 -0.98 -12.22
C ALA A 112 12.02 -1.07 -13.74
N TRP A 113 12.48 0.01 -14.37
CA TRP A 113 12.80 0.03 -15.80
C TRP A 113 13.84 -1.03 -16.18
N CYS A 114 14.94 -1.10 -15.43
CA CYS A 114 15.99 -2.11 -15.63
C CYS A 114 15.46 -3.54 -15.44
N LEU A 115 14.64 -3.78 -14.40
CA LEU A 115 14.06 -5.10 -14.13
C LEU A 115 13.02 -5.52 -15.16
N GLY A 116 12.33 -4.55 -15.79
CA GLY A 116 11.34 -4.84 -16.82
C GLY A 116 11.92 -5.15 -18.20
N LEU A 117 13.25 -5.00 -18.40
CA LEU A 117 13.95 -5.39 -19.63
C LEU A 117 13.32 -4.84 -20.93
N GLY A 118 12.76 -3.62 -20.86
CA GLY A 118 12.10 -2.95 -21.99
C GLY A 118 10.65 -3.35 -22.24
N GLN A 119 10.09 -4.32 -21.50
CA GLN A 119 8.69 -4.72 -21.58
C GLN A 119 7.82 -3.88 -20.63
N PRO A 120 6.87 -3.06 -21.14
CA PRO A 120 6.07 -2.14 -20.30
C PRO A 120 5.33 -2.82 -19.15
N SER A 121 4.72 -3.98 -19.41
CA SER A 121 4.01 -4.76 -18.40
C SER A 121 4.94 -5.22 -17.28
N TRP A 122 6.13 -5.70 -17.61
CA TRP A 122 7.13 -6.12 -16.61
C TRP A 122 7.66 -4.93 -15.82
N ILE A 123 7.84 -3.77 -16.44
CA ILE A 123 8.24 -2.53 -15.75
C ILE A 123 7.19 -2.17 -14.69
N LEU A 124 5.90 -2.20 -15.04
CA LEU A 124 4.82 -1.90 -14.09
C LEU A 124 4.76 -2.90 -12.94
N GLN A 125 4.90 -4.20 -13.23
CA GLN A 125 4.94 -5.23 -12.19
C GLN A 125 6.16 -5.06 -11.28
N ALA A 126 7.34 -4.82 -11.85
CA ALA A 126 8.57 -4.58 -11.10
C ALA A 126 8.46 -3.33 -10.22
N TYR A 127 7.91 -2.24 -10.76
CA TYR A 127 7.69 -1.01 -10.01
C TYR A 127 6.74 -1.24 -8.83
N SER A 128 5.65 -1.96 -9.06
CA SER A 128 4.63 -2.21 -8.05
C SER A 128 5.13 -3.15 -6.95
N PHE A 129 5.90 -4.17 -7.32
CA PHE A 129 6.32 -5.24 -6.40
C PHE A 129 7.63 -4.96 -5.66
N GLN A 130 8.55 -4.15 -6.21
CA GLN A 130 9.88 -3.93 -5.61
C GLN A 130 9.82 -3.42 -4.17
N ASN A 131 8.76 -2.71 -3.77
CA ASN A 131 8.58 -2.28 -2.39
C ASN A 131 8.55 -3.46 -1.41
N ALA A 132 7.86 -4.55 -1.76
CA ALA A 132 7.82 -5.78 -0.97
C ALA A 132 9.22 -6.38 -0.79
N ILE A 133 10.04 -6.37 -1.84
CA ILE A 133 11.42 -6.87 -1.80
C ILE A 133 12.25 -6.04 -0.83
N PHE A 134 12.23 -4.71 -0.95
CA PHE A 134 13.00 -3.84 -0.06
C PHE A 134 12.50 -3.87 1.39
N TRP A 135 11.19 -4.04 1.60
CA TRP A 135 10.62 -4.25 2.93
C TRP A 135 11.15 -5.56 3.54
N PHE A 136 11.15 -6.66 2.78
CA PHE A 136 11.72 -7.94 3.22
C PHE A 136 13.22 -7.83 3.55
N LEU A 137 14.01 -7.19 2.69
CA LEU A 137 15.44 -6.98 2.92
C LEU A 137 15.70 -6.11 4.16
N THR A 138 14.87 -5.09 4.40
CA THR A 138 14.92 -4.28 5.62
C THR A 138 14.69 -5.14 6.85
N ALA A 139 13.69 -6.01 6.81
CA ALA A 139 13.38 -6.93 7.91
C ALA A 139 14.56 -7.86 8.22
N ILE A 140 15.20 -8.43 7.19
CA ILE A 140 16.42 -9.24 7.37
C ILE A 140 17.52 -8.44 8.06
N LEU A 141 17.81 -7.22 7.59
CA LEU A 141 18.84 -6.37 8.20
C LEU A 141 18.51 -6.04 9.66
N LEU A 142 17.24 -5.81 10.00
CA LEU A 142 16.82 -5.47 11.36
C LEU A 142 17.15 -6.56 12.39
N ILE A 143 17.25 -7.83 11.99
CA ILE A 143 17.66 -8.94 12.87
C ILE A 143 19.04 -8.67 13.50
N ARG A 144 19.92 -7.92 12.81
CA ARG A 144 21.26 -7.54 13.31
C ARG A 144 21.20 -6.68 14.58
N TRP A 145 20.19 -5.82 14.72
CA TRP A 145 20.01 -4.93 15.88
C TRP A 145 18.94 -5.45 16.85
N LEU A 146 17.98 -6.22 16.37
CA LEU A 146 16.88 -6.79 17.13
C LEU A 146 16.85 -8.32 16.96
N PRO A 147 17.85 -9.06 17.49
CA PRO A 147 17.90 -10.51 17.34
C PRO A 147 16.80 -11.20 18.17
N PRO A 148 16.32 -12.39 17.77
CA PRO A 148 15.25 -13.14 18.41
C PRO A 148 15.71 -13.83 19.70
N ILE A 149 16.11 -13.04 20.70
CA ILE A 149 16.67 -13.53 21.97
C ILE A 149 15.76 -13.29 23.16
N ASN A 150 14.85 -12.32 23.09
CA ASN A 150 13.92 -12.01 24.17
C ASN A 150 12.63 -11.35 23.64
N ALA A 151 11.59 -11.34 24.48
CA ALA A 151 10.28 -10.77 24.15
C ALA A 151 10.37 -9.28 23.78
N GLN A 152 11.24 -8.52 24.45
CA GLN A 152 11.44 -7.10 24.20
C GLN A 152 12.02 -6.82 22.79
N ASN A 153 12.98 -7.62 22.32
CA ASN A 153 13.50 -7.54 20.95
C ASN A 153 12.44 -7.97 19.95
N THR A 154 11.72 -9.04 20.25
CA THR A 154 10.64 -9.55 19.39
C THR A 154 9.57 -8.49 19.17
N PHE A 155 9.08 -7.85 20.24
CA PHE A 155 8.11 -6.77 20.14
C PHE A 155 8.62 -5.61 19.28
N ARG A 156 9.84 -5.13 19.53
CA ARG A 156 10.45 -4.04 18.74
C ARG A 156 10.64 -4.42 17.28
N TYR A 157 11.02 -5.66 17.01
CA TYR A 157 11.19 -6.16 15.65
C TYR A 157 9.87 -6.16 14.91
N ILE A 158 8.81 -6.73 15.51
CA ILE A 158 7.45 -6.72 14.94
C ILE A 158 6.97 -5.27 14.75
N ALA A 159 7.23 -4.40 15.72
CA ALA A 159 6.88 -2.99 15.65
C ALA A 159 7.57 -2.26 14.50
N CYS A 160 8.86 -2.54 14.26
CA CYS A 160 9.59 -2.02 13.10
C CYS A 160 9.13 -2.67 11.79
N PHE A 161 8.78 -3.95 11.80
CA PHE A 161 8.45 -4.70 10.59
C PHE A 161 7.08 -4.33 10.05
N PHE A 162 6.06 -4.14 10.90
CA PHE A 162 4.69 -3.80 10.47
C PHE A 162 4.26 -2.38 10.85
N THR A 163 5.19 -1.42 10.78
CA THR A 163 4.81 0.00 10.95
C THR A 163 3.76 0.40 9.91
N LEU A 164 2.81 1.25 10.33
CA LEU A 164 1.83 1.84 9.41
C LEU A 164 2.48 2.52 8.19
N GLY A 165 3.66 3.14 8.37
CA GLY A 165 4.41 3.72 7.26
C GLY A 165 4.85 2.70 6.20
N LEU A 166 5.35 1.53 6.60
CA LEU A 166 5.75 0.50 5.64
C LEU A 166 4.54 -0.10 4.91
N VAL A 167 3.45 -0.35 5.64
CA VAL A 167 2.18 -0.84 5.06
C VAL A 167 1.62 0.16 4.05
N ASN A 168 1.56 1.45 4.41
CA ASN A 168 1.11 2.50 3.51
C ASN A 168 2.06 2.68 2.32
N SER A 169 3.36 2.48 2.52
CA SER A 169 4.32 2.56 1.43
C SER A 169 4.11 1.42 0.43
N PHE A 170 3.90 0.19 0.89
CA PHE A 170 3.69 -0.97 0.03
C PHE A 170 2.35 -0.90 -0.71
N SER A 171 1.24 -0.68 0.01
CA SER A 171 -0.13 -0.65 -0.54
C SER A 171 -0.38 0.44 -1.59
N ARG A 172 0.56 1.38 -1.75
CA ARG A 172 0.51 2.52 -2.68
C ARG A 172 1.73 2.59 -3.62
N ALA A 173 2.55 1.54 -3.65
CA ALA A 173 3.82 1.46 -4.38
C ALA A 173 4.74 2.69 -4.20
N LEU A 174 4.87 3.20 -2.97
CA LEU A 174 5.60 4.45 -2.68
C LEU A 174 7.09 4.23 -2.45
N LEU A 175 7.83 5.34 -2.45
CA LEU A 175 9.29 5.33 -2.38
C LEU A 175 9.85 5.18 -0.95
N ASP A 176 9.01 5.28 0.09
CA ASP A 176 9.44 5.40 1.49
C ASP A 176 10.05 4.10 2.04
N GLY A 177 9.44 2.94 1.78
CA GLY A 177 9.96 1.63 2.18
C GLY A 177 11.31 1.31 1.52
N PRO A 178 11.42 1.40 0.19
CA PRO A 178 12.70 1.27 -0.51
C PRO A 178 13.76 2.29 -0.05
N SER A 179 13.36 3.54 0.20
CA SER A 179 14.23 4.56 0.78
C SER A 179 14.74 4.19 2.17
N LEU A 180 13.86 3.64 3.02
CA LEU A 180 14.22 3.19 4.36
C LEU A 180 15.29 2.10 4.29
N PHE A 181 15.15 1.12 3.39
CA PHE A 181 16.15 0.08 3.19
C PHE A 181 17.54 0.67 2.96
N LEU A 182 17.66 1.68 2.09
CA LEU A 182 18.95 2.33 1.80
C LEU A 182 19.53 3.04 3.04
N ILE A 183 18.70 3.68 3.86
CA ILE A 183 19.14 4.29 5.12
C ILE A 183 19.63 3.22 6.12
N VAL A 184 18.88 2.12 6.26
CA VAL A 184 19.24 1.00 7.15
C VAL A 184 20.54 0.33 6.66
N MET A 185 20.70 0.14 5.36
CA MET A 185 21.90 -0.40 4.72
C MET A 185 23.10 0.54 4.93
N ALA A 186 22.91 1.85 4.73
CA ALA A 186 23.96 2.84 5.01
C ALA A 186 24.39 2.80 6.48
N ALA A 187 23.44 2.69 7.42
CA ALA A 187 23.74 2.55 8.84
C ALA A 187 24.58 1.29 9.11
N PHE A 188 24.21 0.15 8.54
CA PHE A 188 24.98 -1.09 8.60
C PHE A 188 26.41 -0.93 8.07
N LEU A 189 26.57 -0.32 6.89
CA LEU A 189 27.88 -0.10 6.26
C LEU A 189 28.76 0.83 7.10
N ILE A 190 28.19 1.89 7.67
CA ILE A 190 28.93 2.83 8.52
C ILE A 190 29.38 2.15 9.82
N GLU A 191 28.49 1.39 10.49
CA GLU A 191 28.84 0.64 11.71
C GLU A 191 29.91 -0.43 11.46
N THR A 192 29.93 -1.02 10.27
CA THR A 192 30.96 -2.00 9.84
C THR A 192 32.23 -1.35 9.28
N ARG A 193 32.44 -0.06 9.54
CA ARG A 193 33.61 0.75 9.11
C ARG A 193 33.75 0.94 7.59
N ARG A 194 32.73 0.63 6.81
CA ARG A 194 32.68 0.83 5.34
C ARG A 194 32.01 2.16 4.98
N SER A 195 32.44 3.25 5.63
CA SER A 195 31.79 4.57 5.53
C SER A 195 31.73 5.17 4.11
N TRP A 196 32.65 4.79 3.21
CA TRP A 196 32.58 5.20 1.79
C TRP A 196 31.43 4.54 1.05
N LEU A 197 31.22 3.24 1.26
CA LEU A 197 30.04 2.55 0.72
C LEU A 197 28.77 3.13 1.36
N GLY A 198 28.79 3.43 2.66
CA GLY A 198 27.70 4.13 3.33
C GLY A 198 27.36 5.48 2.67
N ALA A 199 28.37 6.28 2.30
CA ALA A 199 28.17 7.55 1.60
C ALA A 199 27.55 7.34 0.20
N ALA A 200 28.04 6.36 -0.56
CA ALA A 200 27.47 6.01 -1.85
C ALA A 200 26.01 5.53 -1.73
N THR A 201 25.70 4.70 -0.72
CA THR A 201 24.33 4.25 -0.45
C THR A 201 23.41 5.41 -0.06
N LEU A 202 23.89 6.39 0.72
CA LEU A 202 23.13 7.60 1.04
C LEU A 202 22.92 8.48 -0.21
N GLY A 203 23.87 8.50 -1.15
CA GLY A 203 23.68 9.21 -2.42
C GLY A 203 22.62 8.58 -3.30
N LEU A 204 22.57 7.24 -3.36
CA LEU A 204 21.45 6.54 -3.97
C LEU A 204 20.14 6.85 -3.24
N ALA A 205 20.15 6.85 -1.90
CA ALA A 205 18.95 7.19 -1.12
C ALA A 205 18.41 8.59 -1.44
N GLY A 206 19.28 9.56 -1.73
CA GLY A 206 18.91 10.90 -2.17
C GLY A 206 18.15 10.93 -3.51
N LEU A 207 18.52 10.06 -4.46
CA LEU A 207 17.79 9.88 -5.73
C LEU A 207 16.43 9.20 -5.57
N GLY A 208 16.23 8.44 -4.49
CA GLY A 208 14.91 7.90 -4.13
C GLY A 208 14.02 8.93 -3.44
N LYS A 209 14.60 9.74 -2.54
CA LYS A 209 13.91 10.83 -1.85
C LYS A 209 14.92 11.81 -1.27
N GLU A 210 14.81 13.08 -1.62
CA GLU A 210 15.74 14.13 -1.23
C GLU A 210 15.87 14.29 0.28
N THR A 211 14.79 14.07 1.03
CA THR A 211 14.79 14.13 2.50
C THR A 211 15.72 13.09 3.14
N ASN A 212 16.06 12.01 2.44
CA ASN A 212 17.00 11.01 2.95
C ASN A 212 18.42 11.57 3.09
N LEU A 213 18.77 12.64 2.36
CA LEU A 213 20.09 13.26 2.41
C LEU A 213 20.41 13.84 3.79
N ILE A 214 19.42 14.15 4.64
CA ILE A 214 19.69 14.57 6.03
C ILE A 214 20.45 13.49 6.83
N ALA A 215 20.38 12.22 6.40
CA ALA A 215 21.11 11.11 7.01
C ALA A 215 22.62 11.16 6.77
N VAL A 216 23.15 12.04 5.91
CA VAL A 216 24.61 12.24 5.74
C VAL A 216 25.33 12.64 7.03
N VAL A 217 24.61 13.17 8.03
CA VAL A 217 25.13 13.40 9.38
C VAL A 217 25.74 12.15 10.02
N THR A 218 25.30 10.95 9.58
CA THR A 218 25.82 9.67 10.08
C THR A 218 27.26 9.42 9.69
N LEU A 219 27.76 10.08 8.62
CA LEU A 219 29.12 9.98 8.12
C LEU A 219 30.15 10.67 9.02
N LEU A 220 29.71 11.47 9.98
CA LEU A 220 30.60 12.02 11.00
C LEU A 220 31.29 10.87 11.75
N GLY A 221 32.58 11.00 12.06
CA GLY A 221 33.27 10.01 12.89
C GLY A 221 32.67 9.92 14.31
N PRO A 222 32.97 8.87 15.09
CA PRO A 222 32.69 8.88 16.52
C PRO A 222 33.53 10.00 17.19
N GLY A 223 32.93 10.84 18.04
CA GLY A 223 33.67 11.88 18.78
C GLY A 223 33.05 13.27 18.69
N LYS A 224 33.80 14.30 19.11
CA LYS A 224 33.34 15.70 19.11
C LYS A 224 33.10 16.20 17.68
N LEU A 225 32.04 16.98 17.47
CA LEU A 225 31.65 17.49 16.15
C LEU A 225 32.82 18.20 15.43
N ARG A 226 33.53 19.08 16.15
CA ARG A 226 34.63 19.89 15.62
C ARG A 226 35.84 19.09 15.12
N SER A 227 36.12 17.92 15.70
CA SER A 227 37.22 17.06 15.22
C SER A 227 36.83 16.18 14.04
N ASN A 228 35.52 15.99 13.82
CA ASN A 228 34.96 15.12 12.78
C ASN A 228 34.58 15.87 11.49
N LEU A 229 34.56 17.21 11.52
CA LEU A 229 34.45 18.06 10.33
C LEU A 229 35.80 18.16 9.62
N ASN A 230 36.25 17.04 9.07
CA ASN A 230 37.50 16.94 8.31
C ASN A 230 37.23 16.84 6.80
N SER A 231 38.30 16.90 5.99
CA SER A 231 38.22 16.78 4.54
C SER A 231 37.54 15.49 4.07
N GLN A 232 37.70 14.38 4.80
CA GLN A 232 37.03 13.12 4.47
C GLN A 232 35.52 13.19 4.65
N PHE A 233 35.03 13.85 5.70
CA PHE A 233 33.60 14.07 5.90
C PHE A 233 33.01 14.94 4.78
N ILE A 234 33.71 16.02 4.42
CA ILE A 234 33.29 16.93 3.34
C ILE A 234 33.22 16.15 2.02
N LEU A 235 34.25 15.37 1.69
CA LEU A 235 34.30 14.59 0.45
C LEU A 235 33.21 13.51 0.40
N LYS A 236 32.98 12.77 1.50
CA LYS A 236 31.89 11.77 1.56
C LYS A 236 30.51 12.42 1.45
N THR A 237 30.33 13.58 2.07
CA THR A 237 29.08 14.35 1.98
C THR A 237 28.86 14.85 0.55
N ALA A 238 29.91 15.35 -0.11
CA ALA A 238 29.86 15.74 -1.51
C ALA A 238 29.46 14.55 -2.40
N ILE A 239 30.07 13.37 -2.20
CA ILE A 239 29.70 12.14 -2.93
C ILE A 239 28.25 11.73 -2.69
N ALA A 240 27.73 11.88 -1.48
CA ALA A 240 26.34 11.57 -1.18
C ALA A 240 25.38 12.57 -1.84
N ILE A 241 25.72 13.85 -1.92
CA ILE A 241 24.82 14.89 -2.46
C ILE A 241 24.89 14.98 -3.99
N LEU A 242 26.06 14.72 -4.58
CA LEU A 242 26.34 14.95 -6.00
C LEU A 242 25.35 14.24 -6.95
N PRO A 243 24.99 12.95 -6.77
CA PRO A 243 24.06 12.28 -7.67
C PRO A 243 22.70 12.98 -7.74
N PHE A 244 22.15 13.37 -6.59
CA PHE A 244 20.88 14.09 -6.52
C PHE A 244 20.98 15.45 -7.19
N VAL A 245 22.04 16.22 -6.94
CA VAL A 245 22.22 17.55 -7.55
C VAL A 245 22.35 17.44 -9.07
N LEU A 246 23.13 16.50 -9.59
CA LEU A 246 23.28 16.28 -11.03
C LEU A 246 21.95 15.90 -11.69
N TRP A 247 21.22 14.97 -11.07
CA TRP A 247 19.90 14.57 -11.58
C TRP A 247 18.88 15.70 -11.50
N PHE A 248 18.84 16.43 -10.39
CA PHE A 248 17.90 17.54 -10.22
C PHE A 248 18.19 18.69 -11.19
N ALA A 249 19.46 19.00 -11.43
CA ALA A 249 19.87 19.96 -12.46
C ALA A 249 19.43 19.50 -13.87
N TYR A 250 19.53 18.20 -14.16
CA TYR A 250 19.01 17.62 -15.39
C TYR A 250 17.48 17.73 -15.50
N VAL A 251 16.74 17.46 -14.43
CA VAL A 251 15.26 17.59 -14.42
C VAL A 251 14.84 19.04 -14.69
N ILE A 252 15.52 20.00 -14.06
CA ILE A 252 15.25 21.43 -14.30
C ILE A 252 15.57 21.82 -15.74
N SER A 253 16.70 21.35 -16.29
CA SER A 253 17.10 21.70 -17.67
C SER A 253 16.29 20.98 -18.75
N SER A 254 15.57 19.91 -18.40
CA SER A 254 14.75 19.12 -19.34
C SER A 254 13.28 19.52 -19.37
N SER A 255 12.80 20.29 -18.38
CA SER A 255 11.44 20.84 -18.36
C SER A 255 11.24 21.84 -19.50
N GLN A 256 10.15 21.66 -20.26
CA GLN A 256 9.79 22.53 -21.37
C GLN A 256 8.79 23.62 -20.97
N PHE A 257 7.97 23.37 -19.95
CA PHE A 257 6.92 24.30 -19.51
C PHE A 257 7.40 25.27 -18.40
N GLY A 258 8.68 25.23 -18.04
CA GLY A 258 9.25 26.04 -16.97
C GLY A 258 8.90 25.50 -15.58
N ASN A 259 9.55 26.02 -14.54
CA ASN A 259 9.33 25.53 -13.18
C ASN A 259 7.90 25.84 -12.71
N SER A 260 7.06 24.82 -12.54
CA SER A 260 5.74 24.97 -11.91
C SER A 260 5.87 25.62 -10.52
N GLU A 261 5.00 26.59 -10.22
CA GLU A 261 5.10 27.48 -9.04
C GLU A 261 4.92 26.76 -7.69
N ASN A 262 4.47 25.50 -7.68
CA ASN A 262 4.11 24.77 -6.46
C ASN A 262 5.09 23.64 -6.13
N ILE A 263 6.35 23.93 -5.82
CA ILE A 263 7.33 22.92 -5.35
C ILE A 263 6.99 22.43 -3.93
N GLY A 264 5.87 21.73 -3.75
CA GLY A 264 5.48 21.12 -2.48
C GLY A 264 5.42 22.09 -1.31
N THR A 265 4.97 23.33 -1.53
CA THR A 265 4.97 24.44 -0.56
C THR A 265 4.24 24.11 0.74
N ARG A 266 3.25 23.21 0.70
CA ARG A 266 2.51 22.74 1.89
C ARG A 266 3.21 21.61 2.67
N ASN A 267 4.32 21.07 2.17
CA ASN A 267 5.04 19.97 2.82
C ASN A 267 5.91 20.41 3.99
N PHE A 268 6.29 21.69 4.02
CA PHE A 268 7.13 22.28 5.06
C PHE A 268 6.49 23.55 5.60
N THR A 269 6.70 23.82 6.88
CA THR A 269 6.23 25.03 7.55
C THR A 269 7.19 25.41 8.69
N LEU A 270 6.89 26.50 9.39
CA LEU A 270 7.65 26.89 10.58
C LEU A 270 7.61 25.77 11.63
N PRO A 271 8.67 25.62 12.45
CA PRO A 271 8.72 24.59 13.47
C PRO A 271 7.45 24.53 14.33
N PHE A 272 6.94 23.32 14.55
CA PHE A 272 5.75 22.97 15.33
C PHE A 272 4.41 23.38 14.74
N VAL A 273 4.36 24.28 13.74
CA VAL A 273 3.08 24.80 13.21
C VAL A 273 2.20 23.68 12.65
N GLY A 274 2.74 22.79 11.80
CA GLY A 274 1.95 21.70 11.21
C GLY A 274 1.39 20.71 12.25
N ALA A 275 2.20 20.36 13.26
CA ALA A 275 1.77 19.50 14.35
C ALA A 275 0.70 20.17 15.23
N PHE A 276 0.84 21.48 15.47
CA PHE A 276 -0.11 22.27 16.26
C PHE A 276 -1.44 22.46 15.53
N GLU A 277 -1.43 22.78 14.23
CA GLU A 277 -2.64 22.85 13.40
C GLU A 277 -3.40 21.52 13.38
N THR A 278 -2.67 20.40 13.30
CA THR A 278 -3.25 19.06 13.36
C THR A 278 -3.92 18.80 14.71
N PHE A 279 -3.25 19.20 15.80
CA PHE A 279 -3.82 19.11 17.14
C PHE A 279 -5.09 19.96 17.30
N LEU A 280 -5.09 21.20 16.80
CA LEU A 280 -6.29 22.05 16.79
C LEU A 280 -7.42 21.44 15.97
N THR A 281 -7.10 20.83 14.82
CA THR A 281 -8.08 20.14 13.97
C THR A 281 -8.69 18.94 14.70
N ILE A 282 -7.88 18.16 15.42
CA ILE A 282 -8.34 17.05 16.27
C ILE A 282 -9.32 17.57 17.32
N ILE A 283 -8.96 18.63 18.06
CA ILE A 283 -9.83 19.21 19.10
C ILE A 283 -11.14 19.73 18.50
N LYS A 284 -11.07 20.43 17.37
CA LYS A 284 -12.25 20.97 16.69
C LYS A 284 -13.22 19.85 16.29
N VAL A 285 -12.73 18.83 15.58
CA VAL A 285 -13.56 17.67 15.21
C VAL A 285 -14.06 16.93 16.44
N ALA A 286 -13.24 16.84 17.50
CA ALA A 286 -13.62 16.22 18.77
C ALA A 286 -14.77 16.97 19.46
N GLY A 287 -14.75 18.30 19.44
CA GLY A 287 -15.81 19.14 19.99
C GLY A 287 -17.11 19.06 19.17
N ASP A 288 -16.99 19.06 17.84
CA ASP A 288 -18.14 19.10 16.94
C ASP A 288 -18.86 17.73 16.80
N LYS A 289 -18.09 16.63 16.77
CA LYS A 289 -18.60 15.28 16.42
C LYS A 289 -18.27 14.21 17.47
N GLY A 290 -17.74 14.59 18.64
CA GLY A 290 -17.14 13.63 19.58
C GLY A 290 -15.84 13.05 19.02
N PHE A 291 -15.36 11.92 19.55
CA PHE A 291 -14.13 11.26 19.07
C PHE A 291 -14.44 10.12 18.07
N PRO A 292 -14.63 10.40 16.77
CA PRO A 292 -14.76 9.33 15.79
C PRO A 292 -13.45 8.55 15.68
N PRO A 293 -13.49 7.28 15.21
CA PRO A 293 -12.31 6.41 15.13
C PRO A 293 -11.12 7.04 14.38
N GLY A 294 -11.39 7.72 13.26
CA GLY A 294 -10.35 8.40 12.48
C GLY A 294 -9.62 9.49 13.27
N THR A 295 -10.35 10.33 14.02
CA THR A 295 -9.76 11.38 14.87
C THR A 295 -8.93 10.79 16.00
N PHE A 296 -9.41 9.71 16.63
CA PHE A 296 -8.64 9.00 17.66
C PHE A 296 -7.33 8.44 17.10
N LEU A 297 -7.35 7.84 15.91
CA LEU A 297 -6.14 7.34 15.26
C LEU A 297 -5.15 8.45 14.90
N THR A 298 -5.64 9.62 14.46
CA THR A 298 -4.78 10.77 14.18
C THR A 298 -4.12 11.29 15.46
N LEU A 299 -4.88 11.36 16.56
CA LEU A 299 -4.35 11.70 17.89
C LEU A 299 -3.30 10.69 18.36
N ALA A 300 -3.57 9.39 18.21
CA ALA A 300 -2.63 8.33 18.55
C ALA A 300 -1.34 8.41 17.70
N THR A 301 -1.46 8.77 16.42
CA THR A 301 -0.33 8.99 15.52
C THR A 301 0.54 10.15 15.99
N LEU A 302 -0.08 11.30 16.26
CA LEU A 302 0.61 12.47 16.78
C LEU A 302 1.33 12.15 18.10
N GLY A 303 0.61 11.60 19.08
CA GLY A 303 1.17 11.24 20.38
C GLY A 303 2.32 10.23 20.28
N SER A 304 2.15 9.18 19.48
CA SER A 304 3.16 8.15 19.25
C SER A 304 4.46 8.76 18.68
N LEU A 305 4.36 9.55 17.60
CA LEU A 305 5.53 10.14 16.95
C LEU A 305 6.21 11.20 17.83
N LEU A 306 5.45 12.00 18.56
CA LEU A 306 6.00 12.97 19.53
C LEU A 306 6.79 12.26 20.64
N VAL A 307 6.26 11.19 21.23
CA VAL A 307 6.98 10.41 22.25
C VAL A 307 8.30 9.87 21.70
N GLN A 308 8.31 9.35 20.47
CA GLN A 308 9.52 8.86 19.83
C GLN A 308 10.55 9.99 19.60
N GLY A 309 10.11 11.10 19.02
CA GLY A 309 10.95 12.26 18.73
C GLY A 309 11.52 12.89 20.01
N ILE A 310 10.68 13.14 21.02
CA ILE A 310 11.10 13.69 22.32
C ILE A 310 12.14 12.77 22.98
N TYR A 311 11.90 11.45 22.99
CA TYR A 311 12.84 10.50 23.58
C TYR A 311 14.23 10.56 22.91
N LEU A 312 14.26 10.61 21.56
CA LEU A 312 15.50 10.66 20.80
C LEU A 312 16.26 11.98 20.98
N LEU A 313 15.54 13.11 21.01
CA LEU A 313 16.12 14.43 21.24
C LEU A 313 16.62 14.62 22.68
N ALA A 314 15.90 14.10 23.67
CA ALA A 314 16.26 14.23 25.08
C ALA A 314 17.40 13.29 25.50
N ARG A 315 17.71 12.24 24.72
CA ARG A 315 18.72 11.23 25.06
C ARG A 315 19.68 10.95 23.89
N PRO A 316 20.42 11.97 23.41
CA PRO A 316 21.41 11.77 22.35
C PRO A 316 22.49 10.78 22.80
N LYS A 317 22.81 9.81 21.94
CA LYS A 317 23.91 8.87 22.12
C LYS A 317 24.91 9.04 20.99
N ASN A 318 26.17 8.76 21.25
CA ASN A 318 27.19 8.74 20.19
C ASN A 318 27.11 7.44 19.36
N SER A 319 26.06 7.31 18.56
CA SER A 319 25.80 6.15 17.69
C SER A 319 25.17 6.60 16.37
N VAL A 320 25.30 5.77 15.33
CA VAL A 320 24.72 6.03 14.00
C VAL A 320 23.21 6.23 14.10
N TRP A 321 22.52 5.30 14.76
CA TRP A 321 21.07 5.36 14.96
C TRP A 321 20.60 6.59 15.72
N SER A 322 21.39 7.10 16.67
CA SER A 322 20.99 8.30 17.40
C SER A 322 21.01 9.52 16.49
N ARG A 323 21.96 9.59 15.56
CA ARG A 323 22.03 10.70 14.61
C ARG A 323 20.89 10.65 13.61
N ILE A 324 20.58 9.46 13.07
CA ILE A 324 19.40 9.24 12.22
C ILE A 324 18.13 9.66 12.97
N GLY A 325 17.93 9.15 14.18
CA GLY A 325 16.76 9.47 14.98
C GLY A 325 16.61 10.96 15.25
N ILE A 326 17.70 11.65 15.59
CA ILE A 326 17.70 13.10 15.87
C ILE A 326 17.35 13.91 14.61
N VAL A 327 17.98 13.64 13.46
CA VAL A 327 17.71 14.46 12.26
C VAL A 327 16.31 14.25 11.72
N PHE A 328 15.76 13.04 11.80
CA PHE A 328 14.36 12.81 11.44
C PHE A 328 13.38 13.34 12.49
N ALA A 329 13.75 13.38 13.76
CA ALA A 329 12.97 14.09 14.79
C ALA A 329 12.98 15.61 14.56
N ILE A 330 14.09 16.19 14.10
CA ILE A 330 14.15 17.61 13.69
C ILE A 330 13.30 17.85 12.43
N LEU A 331 13.37 16.94 11.44
CA LEU A 331 12.52 16.99 10.25
C LEU A 331 11.04 17.02 10.64
N MET A 332 10.61 16.17 11.59
CA MET A 332 9.24 16.14 12.09
C MET A 332 8.74 17.52 12.54
N LEU A 333 9.61 18.34 13.15
CA LEU A 333 9.22 19.66 13.66
C LEU A 333 8.82 20.62 12.55
N VAL A 334 9.41 20.50 11.36
CA VAL A 334 9.19 21.42 10.23
C VAL A 334 8.23 20.87 9.18
N LEU A 335 7.62 19.70 9.41
CA LEU A 335 6.64 19.12 8.49
C LEU A 335 5.36 19.96 8.46
N GLY A 336 4.92 20.28 7.25
CA GLY A 336 3.74 21.09 6.97
C GLY A 336 2.43 20.31 7.00
N PRO A 337 1.29 21.01 6.89
CA PRO A 337 -0.03 20.43 7.08
C PRO A 337 -0.33 19.29 6.11
N ALA A 338 0.14 19.37 4.86
CA ALA A 338 -0.08 18.31 3.87
C ALA A 338 0.57 16.97 4.26
N VAL A 339 1.61 16.99 5.10
CA VAL A 339 2.24 15.76 5.59
C VAL A 339 1.50 15.23 6.81
N TRP A 340 1.00 16.12 7.67
CA TRP A 340 0.21 15.75 8.86
C TRP A 340 -1.24 15.37 8.56
N GLU A 341 -1.70 15.64 7.34
CA GLU A 341 -3.04 15.30 6.88
C GLU A 341 -3.24 13.78 6.77
N GLY A 342 -4.16 13.26 7.57
CA GLY A 342 -4.51 11.85 7.62
C GLY A 342 -3.40 10.95 8.16
N LEU A 343 -3.66 9.64 8.10
CA LEU A 343 -2.76 8.60 8.64
C LEU A 343 -1.70 8.14 7.62
N GLN A 344 -1.73 8.70 6.41
CA GLN A 344 -1.04 8.13 5.27
C GLN A 344 0.39 8.66 5.15
N ALA A 345 0.65 9.95 5.42
CA ALA A 345 1.92 10.60 5.07
C ALA A 345 2.97 10.63 6.19
N VAL A 346 2.69 11.23 7.37
CA VAL A 346 3.71 11.36 8.45
C VAL A 346 4.37 10.03 8.84
N PRO A 347 3.64 8.92 9.06
CA PRO A 347 4.26 7.66 9.47
C PRO A 347 5.25 7.13 8.45
N ARG A 348 5.08 7.44 7.15
CA ARG A 348 6.01 7.10 6.08
C ARG A 348 7.26 7.97 6.10
N VAL A 349 7.08 9.29 6.22
CA VAL A 349 8.19 10.26 6.23
C VAL A 349 9.13 10.04 7.40
N LEU A 350 8.60 9.61 8.55
CA LEU A 350 9.37 9.41 9.79
C LEU A 350 9.74 7.95 10.07
N LEU A 351 9.67 7.06 9.07
CA LEU A 351 10.10 5.66 9.21
C LEU A 351 11.51 5.53 9.84
N PRO A 352 12.54 6.28 9.40
CA PRO A 352 13.88 6.17 9.99
C PRO A 352 13.92 6.55 11.49
N MET A 353 13.10 7.52 11.91
CA MET A 353 12.94 7.88 13.33
C MET A 353 12.34 6.73 14.12
N THR A 354 11.32 6.06 13.58
CA THR A 354 10.64 4.93 14.23
C THR A 354 11.58 3.74 14.44
N ILE A 355 12.42 3.44 13.45
CA ILE A 355 13.44 2.40 13.57
C ILE A 355 14.50 2.80 14.62
N ALA A 356 15.02 4.03 14.55
CA ALA A 356 16.00 4.54 15.50
C ALA A 356 15.49 4.50 16.95
N PHE A 357 14.23 4.90 17.17
CA PHE A 357 13.57 4.84 18.47
C PHE A 357 13.57 3.40 19.00
N ASN A 358 13.06 2.44 18.23
CA ASN A 358 12.96 1.05 18.69
C ASN A 358 14.32 0.41 18.99
N ILE A 359 15.36 0.75 18.22
CA ILE A 359 16.73 0.28 18.48
C ILE A 359 17.30 0.88 19.78
N LEU A 360 17.06 2.17 20.03
CA LEU A 360 17.70 2.92 21.13
C LEU A 360 16.88 3.01 22.42
N PHE A 361 15.59 2.68 22.37
CA PHE A 361 14.69 2.77 23.51
C PHE A 361 15.15 1.91 24.68
N SER A 362 14.99 2.43 25.88
CA SER A 362 15.44 1.78 27.10
C SER A 362 14.80 0.38 27.26
N ARG A 363 15.56 -0.55 27.85
CA ARG A 363 15.10 -1.93 28.11
C ARG A 363 14.48 -2.11 29.51
N LYS A 364 14.33 -1.03 30.28
CA LYS A 364 13.76 -1.06 31.64
C LYS A 364 12.27 -1.43 31.59
N LEU A 365 11.85 -2.36 32.44
CA LEU A 365 10.49 -2.93 32.43
C LEU A 365 9.40 -1.88 32.67
N PHE A 366 9.62 -0.91 33.57
CA PHE A 366 8.62 0.14 33.83
C PHE A 366 8.37 1.09 32.65
N LEU A 367 9.23 1.06 31.62
CA LEU A 367 9.05 1.86 30.40
C LEU A 367 8.29 1.09 29.28
N ILE A 368 7.87 -0.14 29.54
CA ILE A 368 7.07 -0.93 28.59
C ILE A 368 5.78 -0.21 28.17
N PRO A 369 4.99 0.43 29.05
CA PRO A 369 3.77 1.12 28.63
C PRO A 369 4.06 2.22 27.58
N ILE A 370 5.13 2.98 27.77
CA ILE A 370 5.58 4.01 26.81
C ILE A 370 6.00 3.37 25.49
N LEU A 371 6.74 2.25 25.55
CA LEU A 371 7.15 1.51 24.36
C LEU A 371 5.94 1.00 23.56
N VAL A 372 4.91 0.49 24.25
CA VAL A 372 3.67 0.00 23.62
C VAL A 372 2.92 1.15 22.96
N PHE A 373 2.72 2.25 23.70
CA PHE A 373 2.05 3.45 23.17
C PHE A 373 2.76 4.04 21.95
N ALA A 374 4.09 4.17 22.02
CA ALA A 374 4.91 4.68 20.92
C ALA A 374 4.95 3.74 19.71
N ASN A 375 4.42 2.52 19.81
CA ASN A 375 4.35 1.57 18.71
C ASN A 375 2.91 1.17 18.38
N THR A 376 1.89 1.90 18.88
CA THR A 376 0.47 1.62 18.61
C THR A 376 0.15 1.60 17.11
N LEU A 377 0.86 2.41 16.31
CA LEU A 377 0.74 2.43 14.85
C LEU A 377 1.08 1.11 14.17
N THR A 378 1.80 0.22 14.84
CA THR A 378 2.05 -1.14 14.35
C THR A 378 0.75 -1.92 14.27
N PHE A 379 -0.12 -1.83 15.28
CA PHE A 379 -1.38 -2.56 15.29
C PHE A 379 -2.33 -2.05 14.20
N VAL A 380 -2.36 -0.73 14.01
CA VAL A 380 -3.09 -0.10 12.90
C VAL A 380 -2.52 -0.59 11.57
N GLY A 381 -1.19 -0.60 11.42
CA GLY A 381 -0.51 -1.12 10.23
C GLY A 381 -0.90 -2.57 9.92
N ILE A 382 -0.84 -3.47 10.91
CA ILE A 382 -1.25 -4.88 10.74
C ILE A 382 -2.73 -4.98 10.33
N SER A 383 -3.63 -4.24 10.98
CA SER A 383 -5.06 -4.26 10.64
C SER A 383 -5.38 -3.66 9.28
N SER A 384 -4.58 -2.68 8.84
CA SER A 384 -4.72 -2.05 7.52
C SER A 384 -3.97 -2.80 6.43
N PHE A 385 -3.22 -3.85 6.78
CA PHE A 385 -2.53 -4.72 5.83
C PHE A 385 -3.45 -5.84 5.30
N GLU A 386 -4.71 -5.50 5.14
CA GLU A 386 -5.66 -6.30 4.39
C GLU A 386 -5.63 -5.82 2.94
N PRO A 387 -5.62 -6.75 1.96
CA PRO A 387 -5.84 -6.33 0.58
C PRO A 387 -7.16 -5.56 0.54
N LYS A 388 -7.19 -4.44 -0.20
CA LYS A 388 -8.49 -3.90 -0.60
C LYS A 388 -9.24 -5.05 -1.27
N LEU A 389 -10.46 -5.31 -0.81
CA LEU A 389 -11.34 -6.26 -1.48
C LEU A 389 -11.44 -5.77 -2.92
N ILE A 390 -10.77 -6.49 -3.81
CA ILE A 390 -10.88 -6.26 -5.24
C ILE A 390 -12.35 -6.49 -5.56
N GLU A 391 -12.95 -5.52 -6.25
CA GLU A 391 -14.29 -5.60 -6.79
C GLU A 391 -14.47 -6.88 -7.62
N GLU A 392 -15.72 -7.29 -7.74
CA GLU A 392 -16.18 -8.65 -7.94
C GLU A 392 -15.46 -9.43 -9.06
N ARG A 393 -15.24 -10.73 -8.82
CA ARG A 393 -14.50 -11.59 -9.75
C ARG A 393 -15.37 -12.01 -10.92
N PHE A 394 -14.84 -11.81 -12.12
CA PHE A 394 -15.08 -12.66 -13.27
C PHE A 394 -13.97 -13.72 -13.34
N GLU A 395 -14.30 -15.02 -13.32
CA GLU A 395 -13.36 -16.02 -13.81
C GLU A 395 -13.46 -16.07 -15.34
N MET A 396 -12.53 -15.35 -15.99
CA MET A 396 -12.33 -15.45 -17.44
C MET A 396 -11.67 -16.80 -17.75
N VAL A 397 -12.47 -17.76 -18.19
CA VAL A 397 -11.98 -19.00 -18.79
C VAL A 397 -12.22 -18.90 -20.29
N ASP A 398 -11.10 -18.85 -21.02
CA ASP A 398 -10.91 -18.62 -22.47
C ASP A 398 -10.62 -17.16 -22.86
N GLU A 399 -9.47 -16.99 -23.52
CA GLU A 399 -8.77 -15.79 -23.97
C GLU A 399 -9.61 -14.51 -24.20
N SER A 400 -9.60 -13.64 -23.17
CA SER A 400 -9.61 -12.16 -23.07
C SER A 400 -10.30 -11.22 -24.07
N ASN A 401 -10.80 -11.66 -25.23
CA ASN A 401 -11.31 -10.71 -26.22
C ASN A 401 -12.78 -10.36 -25.99
N LEU A 402 -13.59 -11.21 -25.34
CA LEU A 402 -15.03 -10.97 -25.22
C LEU A 402 -15.41 -9.88 -24.22
N ALA A 403 -14.65 -9.76 -23.13
CA ALA A 403 -14.93 -8.80 -22.04
C ALA A 403 -14.41 -7.38 -22.33
N TYR A 404 -13.65 -7.17 -23.41
CA TYR A 404 -12.97 -5.92 -23.70
C TYR A 404 -13.31 -5.46 -25.11
N ASP A 405 -13.66 -4.19 -25.27
CA ASP A 405 -13.77 -3.56 -26.58
C ASP A 405 -12.53 -2.68 -26.86
N PRO A 406 -11.66 -3.06 -27.82
CA PRO A 406 -10.49 -2.26 -28.17
C PRO A 406 -10.81 -0.88 -28.75
N SER A 407 -12.02 -0.66 -29.28
CA SER A 407 -12.41 0.58 -29.93
C SER A 407 -12.85 1.66 -28.93
N THR A 408 -13.51 1.26 -27.84
CA THR A 408 -13.93 2.16 -26.75
C THR A 408 -12.99 2.09 -25.53
N ASN A 409 -12.09 1.11 -25.49
CA ASN A 409 -11.21 0.81 -24.35
C ASN A 409 -11.99 0.53 -23.05
N GLU A 410 -13.17 -0.07 -23.19
CA GLU A 410 -14.06 -0.40 -22.07
C GLU A 410 -14.07 -1.91 -21.79
N TYR A 411 -14.25 -2.25 -20.51
CA TYR A 411 -14.39 -3.62 -20.04
C TYR A 411 -15.83 -3.90 -19.61
N SER A 412 -16.28 -5.14 -19.77
CA SER A 412 -17.46 -5.64 -19.10
C SER A 412 -17.26 -5.57 -17.58
N TYR A 413 -18.27 -5.07 -16.89
CA TYR A 413 -18.32 -5.02 -15.44
C TYR A 413 -19.71 -5.45 -14.96
N LEU A 414 -19.77 -5.86 -13.69
CA LEU A 414 -20.97 -6.30 -13.00
C LEU A 414 -21.03 -5.47 -11.73
N GLU A 415 -22.16 -4.83 -11.51
CA GLU A 415 -22.38 -4.01 -10.33
C GLU A 415 -23.66 -4.48 -9.65
N PHE A 416 -23.54 -4.98 -8.43
CA PHE A 416 -24.72 -5.24 -7.59
C PHE A 416 -25.19 -3.93 -6.97
N THR A 417 -26.30 -3.41 -7.46
CA THR A 417 -26.86 -2.12 -7.08
C THR A 417 -27.88 -2.29 -5.93
N ASN A 418 -29.16 -2.18 -6.21
CA ASN A 418 -30.20 -2.12 -5.19
C ASN A 418 -30.48 -3.50 -4.56
N GLY A 419 -30.80 -3.51 -3.26
CA GLY A 419 -31.25 -4.70 -2.53
C GLY A 419 -30.15 -5.69 -2.13
N TRP A 420 -28.92 -5.53 -2.61
CA TRP A 420 -27.80 -6.39 -2.24
C TRP A 420 -26.97 -5.84 -1.08
N SER A 421 -26.63 -6.70 -0.12
CA SER A 421 -25.63 -6.41 0.92
C SER A 421 -24.21 -6.47 0.36
N ILE A 422 -23.24 -5.97 1.11
CA ILE A 422 -21.81 -6.14 0.78
C ILE A 422 -21.44 -7.63 0.63
N ASN A 423 -20.43 -7.91 -0.20
CA ASN A 423 -19.87 -9.26 -0.33
C ASN A 423 -19.26 -9.72 1.00
N GLU A 424 -19.59 -10.94 1.43
CA GLU A 424 -19.14 -11.56 2.66
C GLU A 424 -18.40 -12.86 2.37
N GLY A 425 -17.42 -13.23 3.21
CA GLY A 425 -16.73 -14.52 3.13
C GLY A 425 -15.23 -14.42 2.88
N LYS A 426 -14.67 -15.47 2.28
CA LYS A 426 -13.22 -15.63 1.99
C LYS A 426 -13.03 -15.99 0.52
N LYS A 427 -11.80 -15.88 0.02
CA LYS A 427 -11.43 -16.20 -1.39
C LYS A 427 -11.90 -17.57 -1.89
N SER A 428 -12.07 -18.55 -1.01
CA SER A 428 -12.53 -19.91 -1.36
C SER A 428 -14.03 -20.15 -1.19
N ARG A 429 -14.74 -19.22 -0.53
CA ARG A 429 -16.19 -19.30 -0.31
C ARG A 429 -16.73 -17.93 0.05
N TYR A 430 -17.54 -17.34 -0.82
CA TYR A 430 -18.09 -15.99 -0.66
C TYR A 430 -19.57 -15.95 -0.98
N TRP A 431 -20.28 -14.95 -0.48
CA TRP A 431 -21.70 -14.78 -0.75
C TRP A 431 -22.16 -13.34 -0.62
N ARG A 432 -23.27 -13.01 -1.29
CA ARG A 432 -23.93 -11.71 -1.18
C ARG A 432 -25.38 -11.91 -0.78
N TRP A 433 -25.80 -11.31 0.33
CA TRP A 433 -27.18 -11.39 0.81
C TRP A 433 -28.09 -10.41 0.07
N SER A 434 -29.24 -10.90 -0.39
CA SER A 434 -30.35 -10.13 -0.94
C SER A 434 -31.37 -9.76 0.15
N GLN A 435 -31.96 -8.57 0.03
CA GLN A 435 -33.11 -8.12 0.80
C GLN A 435 -34.46 -8.62 0.22
N GLY A 436 -34.45 -9.50 -0.77
CA GLY A 436 -35.65 -10.15 -1.34
C GLY A 436 -36.05 -9.65 -2.72
N ASP A 437 -35.71 -8.43 -3.08
CA ASP A 437 -35.78 -7.90 -4.46
C ASP A 437 -34.49 -7.13 -4.70
N SER A 438 -33.67 -7.58 -5.63
CA SER A 438 -32.30 -7.10 -5.76
C SER A 438 -31.83 -7.10 -7.19
N VAL A 439 -31.08 -6.07 -7.56
CA VAL A 439 -30.71 -5.78 -8.93
C VAL A 439 -29.19 -5.75 -9.06
N ALA A 440 -28.68 -6.39 -10.10
CA ALA A 440 -27.32 -6.23 -10.56
C ALA A 440 -27.34 -5.75 -12.02
N GLU A 441 -26.35 -4.96 -12.40
CA GLU A 441 -26.18 -4.44 -13.75
C GLU A 441 -24.93 -5.03 -14.37
N PHE A 442 -25.04 -5.58 -15.58
CA PHE A 442 -23.92 -6.12 -16.34
C PHE A 442 -23.73 -5.29 -17.61
N PHE A 443 -22.55 -4.69 -17.77
CA PHE A 443 -22.22 -3.92 -18.96
C PHE A 443 -21.50 -4.77 -20.02
N VAL A 444 -21.94 -4.65 -21.27
CA VAL A 444 -21.30 -5.24 -22.45
C VAL A 444 -20.76 -4.10 -23.31
N PRO A 445 -19.43 -3.87 -23.34
CA PRO A 445 -18.84 -2.73 -24.05
C PRO A 445 -18.89 -2.87 -25.58
N ARG A 446 -19.24 -4.06 -26.08
CA ARG A 446 -19.22 -4.42 -27.50
C ARG A 446 -20.56 -4.18 -28.16
N ASN A 447 -20.52 -3.95 -29.47
CA ASN A 447 -21.72 -3.87 -30.33
C ASN A 447 -22.35 -5.23 -30.67
N GLN A 448 -21.91 -6.34 -30.06
CA GLN A 448 -22.48 -7.67 -30.28
C GLN A 448 -22.99 -8.24 -28.97
N SER A 449 -24.10 -8.97 -29.02
CA SER A 449 -24.59 -9.71 -27.85
C SER A 449 -23.61 -10.82 -27.47
N ILE A 450 -23.54 -11.14 -26.19
CA ILE A 450 -22.66 -12.18 -25.66
C ILE A 450 -23.46 -13.27 -24.95
N GLU A 451 -23.06 -14.52 -25.19
CA GLU A 451 -23.55 -15.68 -24.44
C GLU A 451 -22.71 -15.82 -23.16
N VAL A 452 -23.37 -15.89 -22.01
CA VAL A 452 -22.76 -15.93 -20.68
C VAL A 452 -23.37 -17.06 -19.85
N GLU A 453 -22.55 -17.88 -19.19
CA GLU A 453 -23.02 -18.82 -18.18
C GLU A 453 -22.88 -18.18 -16.79
N LEU A 454 -24.01 -17.89 -16.15
CA LEU A 454 -24.07 -17.53 -14.74
C LEU A 454 -24.13 -18.82 -13.91
N SER A 455 -23.19 -19.00 -13.00
CA SER A 455 -23.24 -20.07 -12.00
C SER A 455 -23.29 -19.51 -10.58
N PHE A 456 -24.06 -20.13 -9.69
CA PHE A 456 -24.09 -19.80 -8.26
C PHE A 456 -24.74 -20.92 -7.45
N THR A 457 -24.50 -20.90 -6.13
CA THR A 457 -25.23 -21.72 -5.16
C THR A 457 -26.17 -20.84 -4.33
N PRO A 458 -27.49 -21.05 -4.35
CA PRO A 458 -28.40 -20.29 -3.53
C PRO A 458 -28.30 -20.72 -2.07
N LYS A 459 -28.44 -19.76 -1.18
CA LYS A 459 -28.56 -19.97 0.26
C LYS A 459 -29.79 -19.26 0.75
N THR A 460 -30.80 -19.99 1.21
CA THR A 460 -32.05 -19.40 1.72
C THR A 460 -32.12 -19.49 3.24
N ILE A 461 -32.95 -18.64 3.82
CA ILE A 461 -33.13 -18.56 5.27
C ILE A 461 -34.37 -19.30 5.76
N SER A 462 -35.34 -19.46 4.86
CA SER A 462 -36.54 -20.28 4.96
C SER A 462 -36.94 -20.67 3.54
N PRO A 463 -37.74 -21.75 3.34
CA PRO A 463 -38.16 -22.21 2.03
C PRO A 463 -38.77 -21.07 1.21
N ARG A 464 -38.19 -20.80 0.03
CA ARG A 464 -38.62 -19.71 -0.86
C ARG A 464 -38.17 -19.93 -2.29
N ASP A 465 -38.89 -19.33 -3.21
CA ASP A 465 -38.51 -19.22 -4.61
C ASP A 465 -37.50 -18.10 -4.82
N ILE A 466 -36.55 -18.34 -5.72
CA ILE A 466 -35.67 -17.30 -6.26
C ILE A 466 -35.93 -17.25 -7.76
N ILE A 467 -36.24 -16.07 -8.26
CA ILE A 467 -36.52 -15.77 -9.65
C ILE A 467 -35.42 -14.85 -10.18
N LEU A 468 -34.93 -15.12 -11.38
CA LEU A 468 -33.99 -14.29 -12.13
C LEU A 468 -34.69 -13.75 -13.38
N GLU A 469 -34.82 -12.43 -13.45
CA GLU A 469 -35.20 -11.68 -14.64
C GLU A 469 -33.96 -11.00 -15.25
N VAL A 470 -33.83 -11.05 -16.57
CA VAL A 470 -32.80 -10.32 -17.32
C VAL A 470 -33.50 -9.38 -18.29
N ASN A 471 -33.23 -8.08 -18.18
CA ASN A 471 -33.87 -7.03 -18.98
C ASN A 471 -35.41 -7.07 -18.95
N GLY A 472 -35.98 -7.52 -17.82
CA GLY A 472 -37.43 -7.67 -17.63
C GLY A 472 -38.02 -8.99 -18.14
N GLU A 473 -37.22 -9.87 -18.74
CA GLU A 473 -37.65 -11.20 -19.16
C GLU A 473 -37.32 -12.24 -18.08
N HIS A 474 -38.28 -13.11 -17.79
CA HIS A 474 -38.11 -14.19 -16.81
C HIS A 474 -37.22 -15.31 -17.39
N ILE A 475 -36.00 -15.45 -16.86
CA ILE A 475 -35.01 -16.41 -17.36
C ILE A 475 -34.99 -17.70 -16.54
N TRP A 476 -35.12 -17.61 -15.22
CA TRP A 476 -34.94 -18.76 -14.35
C TRP A 476 -35.72 -18.62 -13.04
N GLN A 477 -36.21 -19.74 -12.51
CA GLN A 477 -36.83 -19.84 -11.19
C GLN A 477 -36.46 -21.18 -10.55
N ALA A 478 -36.19 -21.18 -9.26
CA ALA A 478 -36.11 -22.41 -8.48
C ALA A 478 -36.65 -22.24 -7.06
N GLU A 479 -37.36 -23.27 -6.60
CA GLU A 479 -37.76 -23.43 -5.21
C GLU A 479 -36.58 -23.95 -4.39
N ASN A 480 -36.29 -23.29 -3.27
CA ASN A 480 -35.13 -23.61 -2.44
C ASN A 480 -35.57 -23.86 -1.00
N GLU A 481 -35.80 -25.15 -0.69
CA GLU A 481 -36.25 -25.61 0.63
C GLU A 481 -35.09 -25.76 1.65
N GLN A 482 -33.85 -25.91 1.17
CA GLN A 482 -32.68 -26.15 2.01
C GLN A 482 -31.87 -24.87 2.25
N LEU A 483 -31.17 -24.81 3.38
CA LEU A 483 -30.31 -23.68 3.74
C LEU A 483 -29.23 -23.41 2.68
N TYR A 484 -28.77 -24.46 1.98
CA TYR A 484 -27.93 -24.37 0.78
C TYR A 484 -28.55 -25.26 -0.29
N GLY A 485 -28.83 -24.70 -1.46
CA GLY A 485 -29.29 -25.45 -2.63
C GLY A 485 -28.13 -26.05 -3.44
N ASP A 486 -28.47 -26.66 -4.58
CA ASP A 486 -27.50 -27.13 -5.56
C ASP A 486 -26.87 -25.97 -6.37
N VAL A 487 -25.73 -26.23 -7.00
CA VAL A 487 -25.12 -25.27 -7.91
C VAL A 487 -25.95 -25.17 -9.19
N TYR A 488 -26.46 -23.98 -9.50
CA TYR A 488 -27.12 -23.70 -10.77
C TYR A 488 -26.14 -23.15 -11.78
N LYS A 489 -26.37 -23.47 -13.06
CA LYS A 489 -25.68 -22.91 -14.22
C LYS A 489 -26.72 -22.48 -15.24
N ILE A 490 -26.81 -21.18 -15.47
CA ILE A 490 -27.87 -20.54 -16.23
C ILE A 490 -27.22 -19.86 -17.45
N PRO A 491 -27.53 -20.30 -18.68
CA PRO A 491 -27.10 -19.58 -19.87
C PRO A 491 -27.93 -18.29 -20.02
N LEU A 492 -27.24 -17.19 -20.26
CA LEU A 492 -27.78 -15.85 -20.44
C LEU A 492 -27.30 -15.30 -21.79
N ILE A 493 -28.15 -14.49 -22.42
CA ILE A 493 -27.77 -13.66 -23.56
C ILE A 493 -27.81 -12.22 -23.09
N LEU A 494 -26.66 -11.55 -23.11
CA LEU A 494 -26.54 -10.15 -22.72
C LEU A 494 -26.37 -9.29 -23.98
N ILE A 495 -27.20 -8.26 -24.10
CA ILE A 495 -27.18 -7.33 -25.23
C ILE A 495 -26.06 -6.29 -25.07
N PRO A 496 -25.63 -5.61 -26.14
CA PRO A 496 -24.76 -4.44 -26.05
C PRO A 496 -25.25 -3.41 -25.04
N GLY A 497 -24.33 -2.85 -24.25
CA GLY A 497 -24.63 -1.88 -23.21
C GLY A 497 -25.05 -2.50 -21.87
N ASN A 498 -25.88 -1.78 -21.12
CA ASN A 498 -26.31 -2.18 -19.78
C ASN A 498 -27.40 -3.26 -19.83
N ASN A 499 -27.19 -4.33 -19.08
CA ASN A 499 -28.15 -5.40 -18.86
C ASN A 499 -28.56 -5.42 -17.39
N THR A 500 -29.85 -5.46 -17.12
CA THR A 500 -30.38 -5.50 -15.75
C THR A 500 -30.70 -6.94 -15.36
N LEU A 501 -30.03 -7.45 -14.33
CA LEU A 501 -30.24 -8.77 -13.73
C LEU A 501 -30.95 -8.60 -12.39
N ARG A 502 -32.25 -8.87 -12.36
CA ARG A 502 -33.06 -8.77 -11.15
C ARG A 502 -33.27 -10.14 -10.55
N PHE A 503 -32.80 -10.33 -9.33
CA PHE A 503 -33.07 -11.50 -8.52
C PHE A 503 -34.09 -11.15 -7.45
N TYR A 504 -35.20 -11.87 -7.38
CA TYR A 504 -36.20 -11.63 -6.36
C TYR A 504 -36.86 -12.91 -5.86
N SER A 505 -37.46 -12.80 -4.68
CA SER A 505 -38.25 -13.83 -4.03
C SER A 505 -39.63 -13.24 -3.73
N PRO A 506 -40.73 -13.89 -4.13
CA PRO A 506 -42.08 -13.50 -3.73
C PRO A 506 -42.28 -13.56 -2.20
N THR A 507 -41.47 -14.36 -1.51
CA THR A 507 -41.47 -14.45 -0.04
C THR A 507 -40.68 -13.26 0.55
N PRO A 508 -41.28 -12.48 1.48
CA PRO A 508 -40.62 -11.35 2.11
C PRO A 508 -39.31 -11.72 2.84
N PRO A 509 -38.38 -10.75 3.00
CA PRO A 509 -37.19 -10.94 3.83
C PRO A 509 -37.53 -11.00 5.33
N GLU A 510 -36.73 -11.73 6.10
CA GLU A 510 -36.89 -11.91 7.54
C GLU A 510 -35.59 -11.52 8.29
N LYS A 511 -35.70 -11.14 9.56
CA LYS A 511 -34.54 -10.90 10.44
C LYS A 511 -34.15 -12.20 11.14
N ILE A 512 -32.86 -12.52 11.18
CA ILE A 512 -32.36 -13.78 11.75
C ILE A 512 -31.40 -13.51 12.90
N GLY A 513 -31.67 -14.12 14.04
CA GLY A 513 -30.80 -14.07 15.21
C GLY A 513 -30.51 -12.63 15.64
N SER A 514 -29.23 -12.26 15.66
CA SER A 514 -28.77 -10.91 15.99
C SER A 514 -28.37 -10.08 14.77
N ASP A 515 -28.60 -10.56 13.54
CA ASP A 515 -28.30 -9.76 12.35
C ASP A 515 -29.35 -8.62 12.24
N PRO A 516 -28.92 -7.35 12.19
CA PRO A 516 -29.85 -6.23 12.15
C PRO A 516 -30.60 -6.10 10.81
N ARG A 517 -30.13 -6.78 9.75
CA ARG A 517 -30.67 -6.67 8.39
C ARG A 517 -31.84 -7.63 8.15
N PRO A 518 -32.85 -7.23 7.34
CA PRO A 518 -33.80 -8.17 6.76
C PRO A 518 -33.11 -8.92 5.60
N LEU A 519 -33.00 -10.25 5.70
CA LEU A 519 -32.35 -11.11 4.71
C LEU A 519 -33.41 -11.96 3.98
N SER A 520 -33.16 -12.33 2.73
CA SER A 520 -34.05 -13.25 1.99
C SER A 520 -33.29 -14.49 1.50
N PHE A 521 -32.35 -14.29 0.59
CA PHE A 521 -31.48 -15.35 0.07
C PHE A 521 -30.09 -14.77 -0.19
N ALA A 522 -29.09 -15.62 -0.39
CA ALA A 522 -27.77 -15.21 -0.84
C ALA A 522 -27.36 -15.97 -2.08
N LEU A 523 -26.60 -15.29 -2.96
CA LEU A 523 -25.85 -15.97 -4.01
C LEU A 523 -24.48 -16.30 -3.44
N VAL A 524 -24.15 -17.59 -3.38
CA VAL A 524 -22.86 -18.10 -2.88
C VAL A 524 -22.03 -18.55 -4.07
N ASP A 525 -20.74 -18.21 -4.05
CA ASP A 525 -19.76 -18.62 -5.07
C ASP A 525 -20.24 -18.32 -6.50
N TYR A 526 -20.88 -17.16 -6.69
CA TYR A 526 -21.43 -16.75 -7.98
C TYR A 526 -20.32 -16.38 -8.96
N ASN A 527 -20.47 -16.78 -10.23
CA ASN A 527 -19.49 -16.56 -11.28
C ASN A 527 -20.18 -16.39 -12.64
N PHE A 528 -19.68 -15.48 -13.47
CA PHE A 528 -20.11 -15.25 -14.84
C PHE A 528 -19.00 -15.67 -15.79
N ARG A 529 -19.27 -16.70 -16.61
CA ARG A 529 -18.35 -17.18 -17.63
C ARG A 529 -18.81 -16.70 -19.00
N LEU A 530 -18.03 -15.83 -19.65
CA LEU A 530 -18.29 -15.40 -21.03
C LEU A 530 -17.94 -16.53 -22.00
N ILE A 531 -18.87 -16.89 -22.89
CA ILE A 531 -18.73 -18.04 -23.79
C ILE A 531 -18.32 -17.59 -25.19
N ARG A 532 -19.15 -16.79 -25.86
CA ARG A 532 -18.93 -16.31 -27.24
C ARG A 532 -19.79 -15.11 -27.58
N THR A 533 -19.45 -14.40 -28.66
CA THR A 533 -20.36 -13.42 -29.27
C THR A 533 -21.43 -14.14 -30.09
N ILE A 534 -22.61 -13.53 -30.14
CA ILE A 534 -23.72 -13.93 -31.01
C ILE A 534 -23.71 -12.96 -32.20
N PRO A 535 -23.51 -13.45 -33.44
CA PRO A 535 -23.63 -12.60 -34.62
C PRO A 535 -25.06 -12.07 -34.73
N GLU A 536 -25.23 -10.81 -35.15
CA GLU A 536 -26.54 -10.30 -35.52
C GLU A 536 -27.12 -11.21 -36.62
N SER A 537 -28.28 -11.80 -36.36
CA SER A 537 -29.07 -12.44 -37.42
C SER A 537 -29.56 -11.33 -38.36
N GLU A 538 -29.19 -11.41 -39.65
CA GLU A 538 -29.81 -10.60 -40.72
C GLU A 538 -31.34 -10.68 -40.73
#